data_AF-A0A1G3WEJ8-F1
#
_entry.id   AF-A0A1G3WEJ8-F1
#
_cell.length_a   1.000
_cell.length_b   1.000
_cell.length_c   1.000
_cell.angle_alpha   90.00
_cell.angle_beta   90.00
_cell.angle_gamma   90.00
#
_symmetry.space_group_name_H-M   'P 1'
#
loop_
_entity.id
_entity.type
_entity.pdbx_description
1 polymer ?
#
loop_
_entity_poly.entity_id
_entity_poly.type
_entity_poly.pdbx_seq_one_letter_code
_entity_poly.pdbx_strand_id
1 'polypeptide(L)'
;MKKVMFCANITENKKNDQTDEQPLVTKRLEEWQQKELSKTRENAEEFNKKTSLPTSLLFIKTGLLFFAVMIVLGIANSLVDGNSIEQAYHNAAFLFYILPIALIGWLVIFLYQKKLEKSVNVSPELEKIEKEVQNVITQSADELNIPEDVIEMDILAFRYKIKNDKIVLIANGLCTHFNLPMKFFVREDKLHIANIEQIVEIALKDFVSIERMSKNAIIPQWNKENLPKNDPYKKYKLKIHGYGMIIVKPYYQVSFNIDGQVYDLCIPVYEIAKFVQLTGFEYRDEFTS
;
A
#
# COMPACT_ATOMS: atom_id res chain seq x y z
N MET A 1 -20.73 -15.86 12.63
CA MET A 1 -20.72 -14.87 11.53
C MET A 1 -19.27 -14.64 11.13
N LYS A 2 -18.89 -14.73 9.84
CA LYS A 2 -17.47 -14.68 9.44
C LYS A 2 -16.81 -13.33 9.78
N LYS A 3 -15.60 -13.37 10.33
CA LYS A 3 -14.73 -12.22 10.63
C LYS A 3 -13.50 -12.22 9.71
N VAL A 4 -12.89 -11.07 9.48
CA VAL A 4 -11.69 -10.96 8.64
C VAL A 4 -10.57 -10.30 9.43
N MET A 5 -9.50 -11.05 9.71
CA MET A 5 -8.35 -10.57 10.45
C MET A 5 -7.74 -9.34 9.80
N PHE A 6 -7.30 -8.41 10.64
CA PHE A 6 -6.70 -7.12 10.32
C PHE A 6 -7.62 -6.19 9.51
N CYS A 7 -8.93 -6.50 9.49
CA CYS A 7 -9.96 -5.72 8.84
C CYS A 7 -10.97 -5.21 9.87
N ALA A 8 -11.60 -4.07 9.58
CA ALA A 8 -12.58 -3.46 10.47
C ALA A 8 -13.99 -3.54 9.89
N ASN A 9 -14.92 -4.09 10.69
CA ASN A 9 -16.34 -4.08 10.41
C ASN A 9 -16.94 -2.71 10.78
N ILE A 10 -17.42 -1.98 9.78
CA ILE A 10 -18.02 -0.64 9.94
C ILE A 10 -19.54 -0.63 9.76
N THR A 11 -20.19 -1.78 9.90
CA THR A 11 -21.65 -1.93 9.68
C THR A 11 -22.45 -1.00 10.59
N GLU A 12 -22.14 -1.00 11.89
CA GLU A 12 -22.84 -0.21 12.90
C GLU A 12 -22.17 1.16 13.12
N ASN A 13 -20.83 1.19 13.12
CA ASN A 13 -20.06 2.41 13.33
C ASN A 13 -19.10 2.66 12.15
N LYS A 14 -19.39 3.71 11.36
CA LYS A 14 -18.55 4.13 10.21
C LYS A 14 -17.13 4.54 10.60
N LYS A 15 -16.91 4.92 11.85
CA LYS A 15 -15.61 5.33 12.40
C LYS A 15 -14.91 4.20 13.15
N ASN A 16 -15.44 2.97 13.13
CA ASN A 16 -14.78 1.85 13.79
C ASN A 16 -13.38 1.63 13.19
N ASP A 17 -12.39 1.65 14.08
CA ASP A 17 -10.99 1.39 13.84
C ASP A 17 -10.52 0.06 14.46
N GLN A 18 -11.34 -0.57 15.29
CA GLN A 18 -11.07 -1.88 15.85
C GLN A 18 -11.16 -2.97 14.77
N THR A 19 -10.10 -3.75 14.65
CA THR A 19 -10.00 -4.86 13.72
C THR A 19 -10.48 -6.17 14.35
N ASP A 20 -10.90 -7.13 13.53
CA ASP A 20 -11.61 -8.32 14.02
C ASP A 20 -10.74 -9.30 14.82
N GLU A 21 -9.43 -9.32 14.59
CA GLU A 21 -8.44 -10.18 15.25
C GLU A 21 -8.05 -9.71 16.65
N GLN A 22 -8.50 -8.53 17.08
CA GLN A 22 -8.12 -7.96 18.39
C GLN A 22 -8.36 -8.91 19.58
N PRO A 23 -9.43 -9.73 19.62
CA PRO A 23 -9.61 -10.75 20.67
C PRO A 23 -8.60 -11.92 20.63
N LEU A 24 -7.87 -12.10 19.52
CA LEU A 24 -6.89 -13.17 19.30
C LEU A 24 -5.45 -12.73 19.62
N VAL A 25 -5.26 -11.47 19.98
CA VAL A 25 -3.95 -10.91 20.28
C VAL A 25 -3.46 -11.46 21.62
N THR A 26 -2.33 -12.17 21.62
CA THR A 26 -1.74 -12.80 22.81
C THR A 26 -0.70 -11.91 23.47
N LYS A 27 -0.06 -11.01 22.71
CA LYS A 27 0.93 -10.07 23.22
C LYS A 27 0.78 -8.70 22.56
N ARG A 28 0.97 -7.64 23.36
CA ARG A 28 0.97 -6.24 22.92
C ARG A 28 2.16 -5.53 23.55
N LEU A 29 2.63 -4.48 22.88
CA LEU A 29 3.51 -3.52 23.51
C LEU A 29 2.83 -2.85 24.72
N GLU A 30 3.65 -2.49 25.70
CA GLU A 30 3.22 -1.70 26.85
C GLU A 30 2.77 -0.29 26.41
N GLU A 31 1.89 0.35 27.19
CA GLU A 31 1.30 1.65 26.81
C GLU A 31 2.34 2.73 26.56
N TRP A 32 3.44 2.74 27.31
CA TRP A 32 4.50 3.74 27.16
C TRP A 32 5.27 3.55 25.84
N GLN A 33 5.47 2.30 25.39
CA GLN A 33 6.11 1.99 24.11
C GLN A 33 5.18 2.32 22.94
N GLN A 34 3.87 2.07 23.09
CA GLN A 34 2.89 2.49 22.08
C GLN A 34 2.91 4.01 21.88
N LYS A 35 3.04 4.79 22.98
CA LYS A 35 3.20 6.25 22.92
C LYS A 35 4.52 6.68 22.28
N GLU A 36 5.61 5.97 22.54
CA GLU A 36 6.90 6.24 21.90
C GLU A 36 6.84 5.95 20.40
N LEU A 37 6.26 4.81 20.01
CA LEU A 37 6.01 4.45 18.62
C LEU A 37 5.12 5.49 17.91
N SER A 38 4.02 5.92 18.53
CA SER A 38 3.13 6.91 17.94
C SER A 38 3.84 8.25 17.73
N LYS A 39 4.64 8.68 18.71
CA LYS A 39 5.44 9.91 18.61
C LYS A 39 6.49 9.83 17.51
N THR A 40 7.20 8.70 17.39
CA THR A 40 8.20 8.50 16.33
C THR A 40 7.53 8.51 14.96
N ARG A 41 6.35 7.91 14.83
CA ARG A 41 5.54 7.98 13.61
C ARG A 41 5.11 9.42 13.28
N GLU A 42 4.61 10.18 14.26
CA GLU A 42 4.23 11.58 14.06
C GLU A 42 5.42 12.43 13.59
N ASN A 43 6.59 12.25 14.20
CA ASN A 43 7.83 12.93 13.79
C ASN A 43 8.20 12.61 12.33
N ALA A 44 8.12 11.33 11.93
CA ALA A 44 8.39 10.91 10.56
C ALA A 44 7.37 11.48 9.56
N GLU A 45 6.08 11.51 9.92
CA GLU A 45 5.03 12.11 9.09
C GLU A 45 5.19 13.63 8.96
N GLU A 46 5.57 14.33 10.03
CA GLU A 46 5.88 15.76 9.98
C GLU A 46 7.09 16.06 9.12
N PHE A 47 8.17 15.28 9.25
CA PHE A 47 9.35 15.41 8.41
C PHE A 47 9.00 15.21 6.94
N ASN A 48 8.22 14.16 6.61
CA ASN A 48 7.76 13.92 5.25
C ASN A 48 6.88 15.07 4.72
N LYS A 49 5.98 15.64 5.53
CA LYS A 49 5.19 16.82 5.15
C LYS A 49 6.06 18.05 4.87
N LYS A 50 7.13 18.27 5.62
CA LYS A 50 8.06 19.39 5.42
C LYS A 50 8.91 19.23 4.16
N THR A 51 9.18 18.00 3.76
CA THR A 51 10.18 17.69 2.71
C THR A 51 9.57 17.20 1.39
N SER A 52 8.31 16.79 1.39
CA SER A 52 7.58 16.42 0.17
C SER A 52 6.98 17.65 -0.52
N LEU A 53 6.84 17.56 -1.85
CA LEU A 53 6.11 18.59 -2.61
C LEU A 53 4.63 18.56 -2.19
N PRO A 54 4.04 19.69 -1.78
CA PRO A 54 2.62 19.76 -1.45
C PRO A 54 1.74 19.23 -2.59
N THR A 55 0.68 18.49 -2.25
CA THR A 55 -0.20 17.86 -3.24
C THR A 55 -0.79 18.87 -4.23
N SER A 56 -1.09 20.09 -3.79
CA SER A 56 -1.54 21.20 -4.67
C SER A 56 -0.51 21.56 -5.73
N LEU A 57 0.76 21.70 -5.36
CA LEU A 57 1.86 21.97 -6.30
C LEU A 57 2.09 20.79 -7.25
N LEU A 58 1.91 19.55 -6.78
CA LEU A 58 1.97 18.37 -7.62
C LEU A 58 0.87 18.36 -8.69
N PHE A 59 -0.37 18.72 -8.32
CA PHE A 59 -1.47 18.88 -9.28
C PHE A 59 -1.22 20.00 -10.28
N ILE A 60 -0.74 21.17 -9.82
CA ILE A 60 -0.39 22.30 -10.70
C ILE A 60 0.69 21.87 -11.69
N LYS A 61 1.78 21.25 -11.21
CA LYS A 61 2.85 20.73 -12.07
C LYS A 61 2.29 19.75 -13.12
N THR A 62 1.48 18.78 -12.70
CA THR A 62 0.91 17.79 -13.63
C THR A 62 -0.01 18.43 -14.66
N GLY A 63 -0.85 19.38 -14.24
CA GLY A 63 -1.74 20.14 -15.12
C GLY A 63 -0.98 20.99 -16.13
N LEU A 64 0.05 21.73 -15.71
CA LEU A 64 0.87 22.56 -16.60
C LEU A 64 1.52 21.73 -17.71
N LEU A 65 2.05 20.55 -17.37
CA LEU A 65 2.63 19.64 -18.37
C LEU A 65 1.57 19.11 -19.33
N PHE A 66 0.41 18.69 -18.81
CA PHE A 66 -0.69 18.20 -19.62
C PHE A 66 -1.19 19.25 -20.62
N PHE A 67 -1.39 20.49 -20.18
CA PHE A 67 -1.78 21.59 -21.07
C PHE A 67 -0.70 21.89 -22.10
N ALA A 68 0.58 21.91 -21.71
CA ALA A 68 1.68 22.11 -22.67
C ALA A 68 1.68 21.02 -23.76
N VAL A 69 1.52 19.74 -23.37
CA VAL A 69 1.43 18.62 -24.32
C VAL A 69 0.21 18.77 -25.24
N MET A 70 -0.96 19.10 -24.71
CA MET A 70 -2.17 19.33 -25.52
C MET A 70 -1.99 20.45 -26.55
N ILE A 71 -1.33 21.55 -26.18
CA ILE A 71 -1.04 22.67 -27.10
C ILE A 71 -0.09 22.21 -28.20
N VAL A 72 0.98 21.48 -27.85
CA VAL A 72 1.93 20.95 -28.83
C VAL A 72 1.25 19.99 -29.80
N LEU A 73 0.38 19.09 -29.32
CA LEU A 73 -0.39 18.18 -30.16
C LEU A 73 -1.37 18.93 -31.06
N GLY A 74 -2.03 19.97 -30.56
CA GLY A 74 -2.94 20.81 -31.36
C GLY A 74 -2.21 21.54 -32.50
N ILE A 75 -1.05 22.12 -32.20
CA ILE A 75 -0.19 22.77 -33.20
C ILE A 75 0.30 21.72 -34.22
N ALA A 76 0.77 20.55 -33.76
CA ALA A 76 1.24 19.48 -34.63
C ALA A 76 0.13 18.98 -35.58
N ASN A 77 -1.08 18.77 -35.09
CA ASN A 77 -2.22 18.39 -35.93
C ASN A 77 -2.54 19.45 -36.99
N SER A 78 -2.54 20.73 -36.62
CA SER A 78 -2.77 21.83 -37.57
C SER A 78 -1.72 21.85 -38.69
N LEU A 79 -0.45 21.53 -38.38
CA LEU A 79 0.62 21.41 -39.36
C LEU A 79 0.47 20.19 -40.26
N VAL A 80 0.00 19.05 -39.72
CA VAL A 80 -0.32 17.84 -40.49
C VAL A 80 -1.47 18.10 -41.47
N ASP A 81 -2.45 18.90 -41.06
CA ASP A 81 -3.57 19.34 -41.90
C ASP A 81 -3.16 20.34 -43.01
N GLY A 82 -1.86 20.62 -43.14
CA GLY A 82 -1.30 21.46 -44.20
C GLY A 82 -1.31 22.96 -43.91
N ASN A 83 -1.72 23.38 -42.71
CA ASN A 83 -1.61 24.78 -42.31
C ASN A 83 -0.14 25.13 -42.03
N SER A 84 0.26 26.36 -42.32
CA SER A 84 1.57 26.87 -41.89
C SER A 84 1.56 27.23 -40.40
N ILE A 85 2.75 27.29 -39.77
CA ILE A 85 2.89 27.79 -38.39
C ILE A 85 2.30 29.19 -38.24
N GLU A 86 2.44 30.04 -39.27
CA GLU A 86 1.88 31.38 -39.32
C GLU A 86 0.35 31.38 -39.27
N GLN A 87 -0.30 30.47 -40.01
CA GLN A 87 -1.76 30.29 -39.96
C GLN A 87 -2.23 29.76 -38.61
N ALA A 88 -1.51 28.80 -38.01
CA ALA A 88 -1.81 28.31 -36.67
C ALA A 88 -1.66 29.41 -35.61
N TYR A 89 -0.65 30.28 -35.76
CA TYR A 89 -0.45 31.45 -34.92
C TYR A 89 -1.56 32.49 -35.10
N HIS A 90 -1.98 32.79 -36.32
CA HIS A 90 -3.09 33.72 -36.54
C HIS A 90 -4.42 33.20 -35.97
N ASN A 91 -4.67 31.89 -36.06
CA ASN A 91 -5.88 31.27 -35.53
C ASN A 91 -5.92 31.25 -33.99
N ALA A 92 -4.77 31.03 -33.34
CA ALA A 92 -4.72 30.84 -31.89
C ALA A 92 -3.42 31.38 -31.26
N ALA A 93 -3.08 32.64 -31.51
CA ALA A 93 -1.84 33.28 -31.05
C ALA A 93 -1.63 33.15 -29.53
N PHE A 94 -2.72 33.20 -28.75
CA PHE A 94 -2.66 33.07 -27.30
C PHE A 94 -2.05 31.74 -26.83
N LEU A 95 -2.20 30.64 -27.59
CA LEU A 95 -1.62 29.34 -27.25
C LEU A 95 -0.08 29.35 -27.32
N PHE A 96 0.48 30.13 -28.24
CA PHE A 96 1.93 30.29 -28.38
C PHE A 96 2.56 31.06 -27.22
N TYR A 97 1.78 31.91 -26.52
CA TYR A 97 2.22 32.58 -25.29
C TYR A 97 1.95 31.76 -24.03
N ILE A 98 0.85 31.01 -23.98
CA ILE A 98 0.54 30.13 -22.84
C ILE A 98 1.54 28.97 -22.75
N LEU A 99 1.96 28.39 -23.88
CA LEU A 99 2.90 27.26 -23.91
C LEU A 99 4.22 27.54 -23.15
N PRO A 100 5.00 28.60 -23.44
CA PRO A 100 6.23 28.89 -22.71
C PRO A 100 5.97 29.24 -21.24
N ILE A 101 4.87 29.93 -20.91
CA ILE A 101 4.51 30.22 -19.51
C ILE A 101 4.26 28.91 -18.74
N ALA A 102 3.53 27.97 -19.35
CA ALA A 102 3.24 26.68 -18.74
C ALA A 102 4.51 25.85 -18.54
N LEU A 103 5.42 25.82 -19.52
CA LEU A 103 6.69 25.13 -19.43
C LEU A 103 7.63 25.74 -18.38
N ILE A 104 7.70 27.06 -18.27
CA ILE A 104 8.49 27.76 -17.23
C ILE A 104 7.91 27.45 -15.85
N GLY A 105 6.60 27.58 -15.67
CA GLY A 105 5.94 27.25 -14.41
C GLY A 105 6.17 25.80 -13.99
N TRP A 106 6.09 24.87 -14.94
CA TRP A 106 6.42 23.47 -14.72
C TRP A 106 7.87 23.28 -14.29
N LEU A 107 8.82 23.93 -14.99
CA LEU A 107 10.25 23.82 -14.72
C LEU A 107 10.61 24.37 -13.33
N VAL A 108 10.03 25.49 -12.91
CA VAL A 108 10.25 26.06 -11.58
C VAL A 108 9.82 25.07 -10.49
N ILE A 109 8.63 24.47 -10.60
CA ILE A 109 8.16 23.47 -9.64
C ILE A 109 9.02 22.20 -9.68
N PHE A 110 9.46 21.78 -10.88
CA PHE A 110 10.37 20.65 -11.05
C PHE A 110 11.72 20.87 -10.34
N LEU A 111 12.34 22.04 -10.51
CA LEU A 111 13.60 22.39 -9.86
C LEU A 111 13.44 22.52 -8.34
N TYR A 112 12.32 23.08 -7.86
CA TYR A 112 12.02 23.12 -6.44
C TYR A 112 11.90 21.73 -5.83
N GLN A 113 11.18 20.81 -6.48
CA GLN A 113 11.10 19.41 -6.06
C GLN A 113 12.49 18.75 -6.01
N LYS A 114 13.32 18.95 -7.05
CA LYS A 114 14.68 18.40 -7.07
C LYS A 114 15.57 18.93 -5.95
N LYS A 115 15.40 20.21 -5.58
CA LYS A 115 16.09 20.81 -4.43
C LYS A 115 15.65 20.17 -3.11
N LEU A 116 14.34 19.95 -2.93
CA LEU A 116 13.81 19.25 -1.76
C LEU A 116 14.39 17.84 -1.65
N GLU A 117 14.28 17.03 -2.71
CA GLU A 117 14.84 15.66 -2.77
C GLU A 117 16.33 15.62 -2.39
N LYS A 118 17.13 16.57 -2.91
CA LYS A 118 18.56 16.65 -2.59
C LYS A 118 18.81 17.05 -1.14
N SER A 119 18.00 17.94 -0.56
CA SER A 119 18.13 18.33 0.84
C SER A 119 17.74 17.21 1.81
N VAL A 120 16.79 16.36 1.43
CA VAL A 120 16.41 15.17 2.22
C VAL A 120 17.57 14.19 2.30
N ASN A 121 18.19 13.86 1.16
CA ASN A 121 19.24 12.85 1.08
C ASN A 121 20.53 13.18 1.84
N VAL A 122 20.71 14.43 2.29
CA VAL A 122 21.90 14.88 3.04
C VAL A 122 21.49 15.40 4.43
N SER A 123 20.25 15.18 4.85
CA SER A 123 19.74 15.74 6.10
C SER A 123 20.16 14.88 7.30
N PRO A 124 20.89 15.43 8.29
CA PRO A 124 21.13 14.76 9.57
C PRO A 124 19.83 14.47 10.35
N GLU A 125 18.77 15.25 10.07
CA GLU A 125 17.44 15.02 10.66
C GLU A 125 16.80 13.73 10.12
N LEU A 126 16.99 13.41 8.84
CA LEU A 126 16.51 12.14 8.27
C LEU A 126 17.24 10.96 8.93
N GLU A 127 18.57 11.02 8.98
CA GLU A 127 19.39 9.96 9.56
C GLU A 127 19.04 9.71 11.04
N LYS A 128 18.72 10.79 11.77
CA LYS A 128 18.19 10.71 13.15
C LYS A 128 16.83 10.02 13.20
N ILE A 129 15.87 10.40 12.36
CA ILE A 129 14.53 9.79 12.32
C ILE A 129 14.63 8.32 11.94
N GLU A 130 15.43 7.97 10.93
CA GLU A 130 15.66 6.58 10.52
C GLU A 130 16.22 5.74 11.67
N LYS A 131 17.19 6.29 12.42
CA LYS A 131 17.74 5.63 13.61
C LYS A 131 16.70 5.47 14.73
N GLU A 132 15.88 6.49 14.98
CA GLU A 132 14.79 6.42 15.96
C GLU A 132 13.75 5.34 15.56
N VAL A 133 13.35 5.31 14.30
CA VAL A 133 12.44 4.29 13.75
C VAL A 133 13.03 2.89 13.89
N GLN A 134 14.31 2.70 13.50
CA GLN A 134 14.96 1.41 13.59
C GLN A 134 15.13 0.92 15.03
N ASN A 135 15.44 1.83 15.95
CA ASN A 135 15.52 1.53 17.38
C ASN A 135 14.16 1.05 17.91
N VAL A 136 13.08 1.76 17.60
CA VAL A 136 11.72 1.39 18.04
C VAL A 136 11.31 0.04 17.43
N ILE A 137 11.60 -0.22 16.15
CA ILE A 137 11.34 -1.52 15.51
C ILE A 137 12.07 -2.65 16.24
N THR A 138 13.35 -2.44 16.57
CA THR A 138 14.19 -3.46 17.23
C THR A 138 13.70 -3.73 18.65
N GLN A 139 13.50 -2.67 19.44
CA GLN A 139 12.96 -2.78 20.80
C GLN A 139 11.59 -3.44 20.83
N SER A 140 10.73 -3.13 19.85
CA SER A 140 9.40 -3.74 19.75
C SER A 140 9.49 -5.23 19.41
N ALA A 141 10.41 -5.63 18.53
CA ALA A 141 10.64 -7.03 18.20
C ALA A 141 11.15 -7.82 19.42
N ASP A 142 12.11 -7.26 20.14
CA ASP A 142 12.66 -7.84 21.37
C ASP A 142 11.57 -7.99 22.43
N GLU A 143 10.83 -6.90 22.70
CA GLU A 143 9.75 -6.91 23.69
C GLU A 143 8.68 -7.91 23.31
N LEU A 144 8.31 -8.02 22.02
CA LEU A 144 7.32 -8.98 21.56
C LEU A 144 7.88 -10.42 21.47
N ASN A 145 9.17 -10.66 21.74
CA ASN A 145 9.85 -11.95 21.55
C ASN A 145 9.73 -12.50 20.11
N ILE A 146 9.74 -11.59 19.13
CA ILE A 146 9.72 -11.95 17.71
C ILE A 146 11.12 -12.46 17.34
N PRO A 147 11.26 -13.68 16.80
CA PRO A 147 12.57 -14.22 16.47
C PRO A 147 13.19 -13.51 15.26
N GLU A 148 14.48 -13.72 15.03
CA GLU A 148 15.17 -13.16 13.85
C GLU A 148 14.80 -13.89 12.56
N ASP A 149 14.52 -15.19 12.63
CA ASP A 149 14.19 -16.07 11.51
C ASP A 149 12.70 -16.04 11.15
N VAL A 150 12.17 -14.84 10.95
CA VAL A 150 10.78 -14.62 10.50
C VAL A 150 10.67 -14.55 8.98
N ILE A 151 9.49 -14.88 8.47
CA ILE A 151 9.12 -14.61 7.08
C ILE A 151 8.33 -13.31 7.03
N GLU A 152 8.85 -12.32 6.31
CA GLU A 152 8.12 -11.09 6.01
C GLU A 152 7.17 -11.30 4.84
N MET A 153 5.90 -11.01 5.09
CA MET A 153 4.81 -11.20 4.13
C MET A 153 3.85 -10.03 4.17
N ASP A 154 3.25 -9.75 3.02
CA ASP A 154 2.15 -8.80 2.95
C ASP A 154 0.81 -9.50 3.22
N ILE A 155 -0.10 -8.79 3.90
CA ILE A 155 -1.52 -9.15 3.97
C ILE A 155 -2.38 -8.01 3.42
N LEU A 156 -3.60 -8.35 3.00
CA LEU A 156 -4.57 -7.39 2.51
C LEU A 156 -5.58 -7.04 3.60
N ALA A 157 -5.48 -5.82 4.13
CA ALA A 157 -6.43 -5.27 5.09
C ALA A 157 -7.45 -4.34 4.41
N PHE A 158 -8.68 -4.27 4.94
CA PHE A 158 -9.69 -3.36 4.41
C PHE A 158 -10.79 -3.07 5.44
N ARG A 159 -11.62 -2.07 5.12
CA ARG A 159 -12.88 -1.84 5.85
C ARG A 159 -14.02 -2.48 5.09
N TYR A 160 -14.95 -3.07 5.84
CA TYR A 160 -16.11 -3.71 5.23
C TYR A 160 -17.39 -3.47 6.03
N LYS A 161 -18.52 -3.73 5.40
CA LYS A 161 -19.82 -3.82 6.07
C LYS A 161 -20.52 -5.11 5.67
N ILE A 162 -21.44 -5.53 6.52
CA ILE A 162 -22.31 -6.67 6.25
C ILE A 162 -23.59 -6.15 5.58
N LYS A 163 -23.94 -6.75 4.46
CA LYS A 163 -25.22 -6.53 3.76
C LYS A 163 -25.77 -7.87 3.34
N ASN A 164 -26.98 -8.20 3.79
CA ASN A 164 -27.63 -9.49 3.51
C ASN A 164 -26.68 -10.66 3.80
N ASP A 165 -26.07 -10.65 5.00
CA ASP A 165 -25.09 -11.64 5.49
C ASP A 165 -23.83 -11.79 4.63
N LYS A 166 -23.54 -10.83 3.75
CA LYS A 166 -22.34 -10.82 2.89
C LYS A 166 -21.42 -9.66 3.24
N ILE A 167 -20.12 -9.94 3.21
CA ILE A 167 -19.06 -8.94 3.34
C ILE A 167 -19.01 -8.09 2.07
N VAL A 168 -19.20 -6.79 2.24
CA VAL A 168 -19.08 -5.77 1.19
C VAL A 168 -17.96 -4.82 1.55
N LEU A 169 -16.89 -4.84 0.74
CA LEU A 169 -15.74 -3.96 0.90
C LEU A 169 -16.14 -2.50 0.70
N ILE A 170 -15.49 -1.62 1.47
CA ILE A 170 -15.65 -0.18 1.37
C ILE A 170 -14.39 0.40 0.75
N ALA A 171 -14.52 0.98 -0.44
CA ALA A 171 -13.42 1.66 -1.10
C ALA A 171 -12.97 2.89 -0.29
N ASN A 172 -11.66 3.12 -0.28
CA ASN A 172 -11.06 4.32 0.29
C ASN A 172 -10.37 5.12 -0.84
N GLY A 173 -11.10 6.07 -1.42
CA GLY A 173 -10.64 6.76 -2.63
C GLY A 173 -10.49 5.79 -3.80
N LEU A 174 -9.28 5.70 -4.36
CA LEU A 174 -8.97 4.86 -5.51
C LEU A 174 -8.54 3.42 -5.16
N CYS A 175 -8.40 3.09 -3.88
CA CYS A 175 -8.02 1.74 -3.43
C CYS A 175 -9.17 1.03 -2.71
N THR A 176 -9.09 -0.30 -2.66
CA THR A 176 -10.05 -1.15 -1.94
C THR A 176 -9.41 -1.88 -0.76
N HIS A 177 -8.08 -2.00 -0.76
CA HIS A 177 -7.31 -2.68 0.28
C HIS A 177 -6.08 -1.85 0.64
N PHE A 178 -5.58 -2.06 1.85
CA PHE A 178 -4.27 -1.66 2.31
C PHE A 178 -3.35 -2.89 2.28
N ASN A 179 -2.09 -2.66 1.93
CA ASN A 179 -1.08 -3.68 1.87
C ASN A 179 -0.20 -3.58 3.12
N LEU A 180 -0.43 -4.46 4.10
CA LEU A 180 0.26 -4.37 5.40
C LEU A 180 1.41 -5.38 5.44
N PRO A 181 2.65 -4.93 5.70
CA PRO A 181 3.77 -5.83 5.94
C PRO A 181 3.64 -6.41 7.35
N MET A 182 3.78 -7.72 7.46
CA MET A 182 3.66 -8.47 8.71
C MET A 182 4.78 -9.51 8.79
N LYS A 183 5.15 -9.90 10.01
CA LYS A 183 6.09 -10.97 10.28
C LYS A 183 5.31 -12.24 10.60
N PHE A 184 5.68 -13.34 9.95
CA PHE A 184 5.08 -14.66 10.13
C PHE A 184 6.13 -15.66 10.60
N PHE A 185 5.78 -16.48 11.58
CA PHE A 185 6.59 -17.59 12.03
C PHE A 185 5.72 -18.68 12.67
N VAL A 186 6.25 -19.90 12.73
CA VAL A 186 5.58 -21.03 13.40
C VAL A 186 6.43 -21.45 14.59
N ARG A 187 5.78 -21.60 15.75
CA ARG A 187 6.38 -22.11 16.99
C ARG A 187 5.34 -22.92 17.73
N GLU A 188 5.71 -24.10 18.23
CA GLU A 188 4.82 -24.96 19.04
C GLU A 188 3.44 -25.21 18.39
N ASP A 189 3.43 -25.60 17.10
CA ASP A 189 2.21 -25.84 16.30
C ASP A 189 1.22 -24.66 16.23
N LYS A 190 1.72 -23.44 16.43
CA LYS A 190 0.97 -22.19 16.25
C LYS A 190 1.61 -21.29 15.22
N LEU A 191 0.77 -20.77 14.33
CA LEU A 191 1.09 -19.65 13.47
C LEU A 191 1.07 -18.36 14.29
N HIS A 192 2.17 -17.61 14.23
CA HIS A 192 2.28 -16.30 14.83
C HIS A 192 2.28 -15.26 13.71
N ILE A 193 1.41 -14.26 13.83
CA ILE A 193 1.32 -13.13 12.90
C ILE A 193 1.55 -11.86 13.71
N ALA A 194 2.65 -11.18 13.42
CA ALA A 194 3.11 -10.04 14.19
C ALA A 194 3.23 -8.79 13.33
N ASN A 195 2.85 -7.65 13.92
CA ASN A 195 3.30 -6.34 13.45
C ASN A 195 4.22 -5.73 14.53
N ILE A 196 4.51 -4.43 14.42
CA ILE A 196 5.35 -3.73 15.40
C ILE A 196 4.68 -3.59 16.78
N GLU A 197 3.36 -3.72 16.89
CA GLU A 197 2.61 -3.43 18.12
C GLU A 197 2.12 -4.68 18.87
N GLN A 198 1.90 -5.78 18.15
CA GLN A 198 1.18 -6.94 18.68
C GLN A 198 1.50 -8.24 17.94
N ILE A 199 1.22 -9.35 18.63
CA ILE A 199 1.26 -10.72 18.10
C ILE A 199 -0.12 -11.35 18.21
N VAL A 200 -0.57 -11.96 17.12
CA VAL A 200 -1.71 -12.88 17.07
C VAL A 200 -1.19 -14.31 16.96
N GLU A 201 -1.72 -15.21 17.79
CA GLU A 201 -1.42 -16.65 17.73
C GLU A 201 -2.64 -17.44 17.25
N ILE A 202 -2.43 -18.38 16.34
CA ILE A 202 -3.48 -19.25 15.81
C ILE A 202 -2.92 -20.68 15.79
N ALA A 203 -3.61 -21.64 16.38
CA ALA A 203 -3.16 -23.03 16.31
C ALA A 203 -3.30 -23.55 14.87
N LEU A 204 -2.30 -24.26 14.36
CA LEU A 204 -2.33 -24.77 12.98
C LEU A 204 -3.49 -25.75 12.75
N LYS A 205 -3.91 -26.47 13.80
CA LYS A 205 -5.09 -27.36 13.79
C LYS A 205 -6.41 -26.63 13.50
N ASP A 206 -6.47 -25.31 13.74
CA ASP A 206 -7.69 -24.51 13.54
C ASP A 206 -7.86 -24.12 12.06
N PHE A 207 -6.90 -24.48 11.21
CA PHE A 207 -6.99 -24.29 9.77
C PHE A 207 -8.20 -25.00 9.16
N VAL A 208 -8.90 -24.30 8.27
CA VAL A 208 -10.09 -24.82 7.58
C VAL A 208 -9.84 -24.96 6.08
N SER A 209 -9.45 -23.86 5.42
CA SER A 209 -9.33 -23.83 3.96
C SER A 209 -8.49 -22.66 3.46
N ILE A 210 -7.99 -22.80 2.23
CA ILE A 210 -7.45 -21.71 1.42
C ILE A 210 -8.35 -21.57 0.19
N GLU A 211 -9.00 -20.41 0.05
CA GLU A 211 -9.94 -20.13 -1.04
C GLU A 211 -9.38 -19.04 -1.97
N ARG A 212 -9.44 -19.30 -3.28
CA ARG A 212 -8.98 -18.36 -4.31
C ARG A 212 -10.05 -17.31 -4.60
N MET A 213 -9.71 -16.05 -4.36
CA MET A 213 -10.57 -14.90 -4.64
C MET A 213 -10.26 -14.31 -6.01
N SER A 214 -11.18 -14.49 -6.95
CA SER A 214 -11.08 -13.94 -8.32
C SER A 214 -11.37 -12.44 -8.43
N LYS A 215 -11.60 -11.75 -7.31
CA LYS A 215 -11.83 -10.30 -7.26
C LYS A 215 -10.51 -9.54 -7.29
N ASN A 216 -10.56 -8.28 -7.70
CA ASN A 216 -9.39 -7.40 -7.66
C ASN A 216 -9.20 -6.83 -6.25
N ALA A 217 -8.00 -6.94 -5.72
CA ALA A 217 -7.52 -6.07 -4.66
C ALA A 217 -6.75 -4.90 -5.29
N ILE A 218 -7.13 -3.67 -4.94
CA ILE A 218 -6.44 -2.46 -5.41
C ILE A 218 -5.74 -1.86 -4.21
N ILE A 219 -4.40 -1.84 -4.24
CA ILE A 219 -3.54 -1.39 -3.15
C ILE A 219 -2.76 -0.13 -3.56
N PRO A 220 -2.56 0.83 -2.64
CA PRO A 220 -1.85 2.08 -2.93
C PRO A 220 -0.34 1.98 -2.76
N GLN A 221 0.15 0.99 -2.01
CA GLN A 221 1.53 0.89 -1.58
C GLN A 221 2.11 -0.48 -1.89
N TRP A 222 3.40 -0.49 -2.23
CA TRP A 222 4.19 -1.67 -2.51
C TRP A 222 5.30 -1.77 -1.47
N ASN A 223 5.33 -2.87 -0.73
CA ASN A 223 6.26 -3.04 0.39
C ASN A 223 7.49 -3.88 0.01
N LYS A 224 7.69 -4.18 -1.28
CA LYS A 224 8.81 -5.02 -1.75
C LYS A 224 9.84 -4.18 -2.47
N GLU A 225 11.10 -4.57 -2.29
CA GLU A 225 12.24 -3.92 -2.92
C GLU A 225 12.12 -3.90 -4.46
N ASN A 226 11.82 -5.06 -5.05
CA ASN A 226 11.65 -5.16 -6.50
C ASN A 226 10.25 -4.71 -6.92
N LEU A 227 10.18 -3.86 -7.95
CA LEU A 227 8.92 -3.39 -8.51
C LEU A 227 8.02 -4.55 -9.00
N PRO A 228 6.69 -4.38 -9.02
CA PRO A 228 5.74 -5.43 -9.43
C PRO A 228 5.99 -6.03 -10.82
N LYS A 229 6.61 -5.27 -11.72
CA LYS A 229 6.91 -5.69 -13.10
C LYS A 229 8.26 -6.39 -13.28
N ASN A 230 9.06 -6.43 -12.22
CA ASN A 230 10.40 -7.02 -12.22
C ASN A 230 10.37 -8.40 -11.55
N ASP A 231 11.43 -9.19 -11.74
CA ASP A 231 11.60 -10.42 -10.99
C ASP A 231 11.79 -10.10 -9.49
N PRO A 232 11.29 -10.94 -8.57
CA PRO A 232 10.59 -12.21 -8.80
C PRO A 232 9.08 -12.08 -9.05
N TYR A 233 8.53 -10.86 -9.09
CA TYR A 233 7.09 -10.61 -9.07
C TYR A 233 6.41 -10.62 -10.45
N LYS A 234 7.20 -10.50 -11.52
CA LYS A 234 6.72 -10.49 -12.91
C LYS A 234 5.79 -11.68 -13.24
N LYS A 235 6.06 -12.86 -12.67
CA LYS A 235 5.24 -14.08 -12.86
C LYS A 235 3.78 -13.93 -12.40
N TYR A 236 3.52 -13.03 -11.45
CA TYR A 236 2.17 -12.78 -10.93
C TYR A 236 1.35 -11.82 -11.79
N LYS A 237 1.94 -11.24 -12.86
CA LYS A 237 1.25 -10.40 -13.85
C LYS A 237 0.43 -9.25 -13.22
N LEU A 238 0.95 -8.65 -12.15
CA LEU A 238 0.32 -7.54 -11.44
C LEU A 238 0.16 -6.34 -12.38
N LYS A 239 -0.98 -5.65 -12.31
CA LYS A 239 -1.24 -4.45 -13.11
C LYS A 239 -1.01 -3.19 -12.28
N ILE A 240 -0.56 -2.12 -12.92
CA ILE A 240 -0.39 -0.81 -12.30
C ILE A 240 -1.31 0.16 -13.04
N HIS A 241 -2.22 0.81 -12.31
CA HIS A 241 -3.13 1.82 -12.84
C HIS A 241 -2.36 3.14 -13.10
N GLY A 242 -2.90 4.04 -13.93
CA GLY A 242 -2.25 5.32 -14.25
C GLY A 242 -1.98 6.26 -13.06
N TYR A 243 -2.57 5.96 -11.89
CA TYR A 243 -2.33 6.68 -10.63
C TYR A 243 -1.35 5.95 -9.69
N GLY A 244 -0.60 4.97 -10.20
CA GLY A 244 0.37 4.18 -9.42
C GLY A 244 -0.22 3.06 -8.57
N MET A 245 -1.56 2.95 -8.47
CA MET A 245 -2.24 1.88 -7.72
C MET A 245 -1.95 0.51 -8.34
N ILE A 246 -1.70 -0.49 -7.49
CA ILE A 246 -1.39 -1.86 -7.93
C ILE A 246 -2.66 -2.70 -7.81
N ILE A 247 -2.96 -3.43 -8.88
CA ILE A 247 -4.09 -4.35 -8.96
C ILE A 247 -3.55 -5.77 -8.79
N VAL A 248 -3.94 -6.40 -7.69
CA VAL A 248 -3.62 -7.77 -7.32
C VAL A 248 -4.83 -8.65 -7.61
N LYS A 249 -4.65 -9.65 -8.46
CA LYS A 249 -5.66 -10.68 -8.77
C LYS A 249 -4.97 -11.98 -9.20
N PRO A 250 -5.35 -13.13 -8.65
CA PRO A 250 -6.26 -13.29 -7.50
C PRO A 250 -5.60 -12.81 -6.19
N TYR A 251 -6.34 -12.93 -5.10
CA TYR A 251 -5.79 -13.05 -3.76
C TYR A 251 -6.43 -14.28 -3.09
N TYR A 252 -5.99 -14.67 -1.91
CA TYR A 252 -6.45 -15.87 -1.22
C TYR A 252 -7.04 -15.52 0.13
N GLN A 253 -8.11 -16.21 0.53
CA GLN A 253 -8.66 -16.18 1.87
C GLN A 253 -8.29 -17.47 2.59
N VAL A 254 -7.52 -17.34 3.66
CA VAL A 254 -7.17 -18.46 4.54
C VAL A 254 -8.12 -18.43 5.72
N SER A 255 -8.95 -19.46 5.86
CA SER A 255 -9.96 -19.56 6.92
C SER A 255 -9.44 -20.37 8.10
N PHE A 256 -9.67 -19.87 9.30
CA PHE A 256 -9.43 -20.55 10.57
C PHE A 256 -10.71 -20.61 11.40
N ASN A 257 -10.98 -21.72 12.09
CA ASN A 257 -12.08 -21.86 13.03
C ASN A 257 -11.55 -21.88 14.45
N ILE A 258 -11.62 -20.73 15.12
CA ILE A 258 -11.08 -20.52 16.46
C ILE A 258 -12.28 -20.45 17.41
N ASP A 259 -12.41 -21.44 18.29
CA ASP A 259 -13.50 -21.54 19.28
C ASP A 259 -14.92 -21.38 18.68
N GLY A 260 -15.14 -21.96 17.49
CA GLY A 260 -16.43 -21.91 16.79
C GLY A 260 -16.66 -20.63 15.96
N GLN A 261 -15.70 -19.71 15.96
CA GLN A 261 -15.73 -18.48 15.19
C GLN A 261 -14.75 -18.57 14.00
N VAL A 262 -15.27 -18.37 12.78
CA VAL A 262 -14.45 -18.38 11.56
C VAL A 262 -13.81 -17.02 11.33
N TYR A 263 -12.49 -17.02 11.15
CA TYR A 263 -11.66 -15.87 10.82
C TYR A 263 -10.96 -16.07 9.47
N ASP A 264 -11.02 -15.06 8.62
CA ASP A 264 -10.27 -15.03 7.35
C ASP A 264 -9.02 -14.17 7.43
N LEU A 265 -7.91 -14.68 6.93
CA LEU A 265 -6.74 -13.89 6.58
C LEU A 265 -6.66 -13.72 5.06
N CYS A 266 -6.57 -12.49 4.58
CA CYS A 266 -6.47 -12.21 3.14
C CYS A 266 -5.01 -12.06 2.72
N ILE A 267 -4.51 -12.99 1.89
CA ILE A 267 -3.11 -13.05 1.44
C ILE A 267 -3.05 -12.73 -0.07
N PRO A 268 -2.22 -11.77 -0.51
CA PRO A 268 -2.06 -11.51 -1.94
C PRO A 268 -1.38 -12.68 -2.67
N VAL A 269 -1.67 -12.86 -3.96
CA VAL A 269 -1.15 -14.00 -4.75
C VAL A 269 0.38 -14.12 -4.72
N TYR A 270 1.11 -13.02 -4.57
CA TYR A 270 2.57 -13.05 -4.55
C TYR A 270 3.16 -13.53 -3.22
N GLU A 271 2.33 -13.79 -2.21
CA GLU A 271 2.74 -14.25 -0.87
C GLU A 271 2.27 -15.67 -0.55
N ILE A 272 1.25 -16.20 -1.24
CA ILE A 272 0.62 -17.48 -0.88
C ILE A 272 1.60 -18.66 -0.84
N ALA A 273 2.60 -18.68 -1.74
CA ALA A 273 3.60 -19.74 -1.77
C ALA A 273 4.46 -19.77 -0.49
N LYS A 274 4.84 -18.59 0.04
CA LYS A 274 5.58 -18.51 1.30
C LYS A 274 4.72 -18.96 2.47
N PHE A 275 3.43 -18.58 2.46
CA PHE A 275 2.48 -18.94 3.52
C PHE A 275 2.34 -20.46 3.62
N VAL A 276 2.14 -21.11 2.48
CA VAL A 276 2.01 -22.57 2.37
C VAL A 276 3.31 -23.27 2.75
N GLN A 277 4.45 -22.76 2.31
CA GLN A 277 5.76 -23.29 2.71
C GLN A 277 5.97 -23.20 4.23
N LEU A 278 5.54 -22.11 4.86
CA LEU A 278 5.68 -21.91 6.30
C LEU A 278 4.75 -22.80 7.13
N THR A 279 3.50 -22.94 6.68
CA THR A 279 2.44 -23.59 7.46
C THR A 279 2.24 -25.07 7.13
N GLY A 280 2.75 -25.52 5.98
CA GLY A 280 2.48 -26.86 5.45
C GLY A 280 1.06 -27.06 4.92
N PHE A 281 0.24 -26.00 4.85
CA PHE A 281 -1.14 -26.13 4.38
C PHE A 281 -1.21 -26.32 2.87
N GLU A 282 -2.00 -27.27 2.42
CA GLU A 282 -2.21 -27.48 0.99
C GLU A 282 -3.31 -26.57 0.44
N TYR A 283 -3.15 -26.15 -0.81
CA TYR A 283 -4.20 -25.47 -1.57
C TYR A 283 -4.19 -25.96 -3.02
N ARG A 284 -5.37 -25.98 -3.64
CA ARG A 284 -5.47 -26.24 -5.09
C ARG A 284 -5.24 -24.92 -5.82
N ASP A 285 -4.04 -24.75 -6.38
CA ASP A 285 -3.76 -23.65 -7.27
C ASP A 285 -4.10 -24.05 -8.71
N GLU A 286 -5.12 -23.44 -9.32
CA GLU A 286 -5.46 -23.67 -10.73
C GLU A 286 -4.45 -23.03 -11.72
N PHE A 287 -3.22 -22.73 -11.29
CA PHE A 287 -2.18 -22.13 -12.13
C PHE A 287 -1.19 -23.13 -12.74
N THR A 288 -1.39 -24.44 -12.54
CA THR A 288 -0.68 -25.49 -13.27
C THR A 288 -1.61 -26.17 -14.28
N SER A 289 -1.78 -25.53 -15.43
CA SER A 289 -1.94 -26.20 -16.73
C SER A 289 -1.28 -25.37 -17.83
#